data_AF-A0AAD7UIL5-F1
#
_entry.id   AF-A0AAD7UIL5-F1
#
_cell.length_a   1.000
_cell.length_b   1.000
_cell.length_c   1.000
_cell.angle_alpha   90.00
_cell.angle_beta   90.00
_cell.angle_gamma   90.00
#
_symmetry.space_group_name_H-M   'P 1'
#
loop_
_entity.id
_entity.type
_entity.pdbx_description
1 polymer ?
#
loop_
_entity_poly.entity_id
_entity_poly.type
_entity_poly.pdbx_seq_one_letter_code
_entity_poly.pdbx_strand_id
1 'polypeptide(L)'
;MMISASLVFGSLRLSPSQIERYDAWSFVAQLRPILRGHVVVAPQRSVRRLGELTDQELDALFAMVRNVQAASIARDASVTAFNVAIKDGPEAGQPVPHAHVHVVPRRPNDVRRNDDVYGMLDAWSPDESVVVPPTAPLEVPDDDSREPRTPETMADEARLYGAASGRKTVSFGRFEVDGRQVFYESPKSLAIVNLKPIVPGHVLVIPKRVAPTLADLDDLEYVDLWRSARDVAKVVLDYYGKDDANLAVQDGVDAGQSVPHAHVHILPR
;
A
#
# COMPACT_ATOMS: atom_id res chain seq x y z
N MET A 1 -10.88 24.38 -18.26
CA MET A 1 -9.51 24.56 -18.77
C MET A 1 -9.23 23.43 -19.74
N MET A 2 -8.97 23.73 -21.02
CA MET A 2 -8.79 22.73 -22.06
C MET A 2 -7.50 21.91 -21.82
N ILE A 3 -7.61 20.59 -21.99
CA ILE A 3 -6.55 19.60 -21.80
C ILE A 3 -5.49 19.81 -22.89
N SER A 4 -4.22 20.01 -22.50
CA SER A 4 -3.08 20.09 -23.43
C SER A 4 -1.92 19.16 -23.06
N ALA A 5 -1.98 18.42 -21.96
CA ALA A 5 -0.94 17.44 -21.62
C ALA A 5 -1.45 16.04 -21.97
N SER A 6 -0.81 15.39 -22.95
CA SER A 6 -0.96 13.94 -23.11
C SER A 6 -0.36 13.27 -21.87
N LEU A 7 -1.19 12.80 -20.95
CA LEU A 7 -0.71 12.07 -19.78
C LEU A 7 -0.13 10.72 -20.23
N VAL A 8 0.97 10.34 -19.60
CA VAL A 8 1.70 9.12 -19.94
C VAL A 8 1.79 8.23 -18.72
N PHE A 9 1.46 6.95 -18.90
CA PHE A 9 1.61 5.91 -17.89
C PHE A 9 2.64 4.87 -18.38
N GLY A 10 3.90 5.03 -17.99
CA GLY A 10 5.02 4.27 -18.55
C GLY A 10 5.26 4.66 -20.01
N SER A 11 5.09 3.71 -20.93
CA SER A 11 5.11 3.98 -22.38
C SER A 11 3.73 4.31 -22.95
N LEU A 12 2.66 4.15 -22.17
CA LEU A 12 1.28 4.30 -22.63
C LEU A 12 0.87 5.77 -22.66
N ARG A 13 0.37 6.25 -23.79
CA ARG A 13 -0.31 7.54 -23.88
C ARG A 13 -1.78 7.34 -23.55
N LEU A 14 -2.25 8.01 -22.50
CA LEU A 14 -3.63 7.89 -22.07
C LEU A 14 -4.56 8.73 -22.95
N SER A 15 -5.68 8.15 -23.35
CA SER A 15 -6.77 8.89 -24.01
C SER A 15 -7.58 9.68 -22.98
N PRO A 16 -8.30 10.73 -23.39
CA PRO A 16 -9.17 11.49 -22.48
C PRO A 16 -10.21 10.64 -21.76
N SER A 17 -10.70 9.56 -22.38
CA SER A 17 -11.69 8.65 -21.76
C SER A 17 -11.09 7.74 -20.69
N GLN A 18 -9.76 7.59 -20.65
CA GLN A 18 -9.06 6.82 -19.62
C GLN A 18 -8.71 7.67 -18.41
N ILE A 19 -8.81 9.01 -18.49
CA ILE A 19 -8.41 9.93 -17.42
C ILE A 19 -9.65 10.38 -16.67
N GLU A 20 -9.77 10.01 -15.40
CA GLU A 20 -10.88 10.45 -14.54
C GLU A 20 -10.62 11.86 -13.98
N ARG A 21 -9.38 12.12 -13.56
CA ARG A 21 -8.95 13.35 -12.90
C ARG A 21 -7.45 13.51 -12.99
N TYR A 22 -6.97 14.74 -12.94
CA TYR A 22 -5.56 15.04 -12.70
C TYR A 22 -5.41 16.41 -12.02
N ASP A 23 -4.28 16.62 -11.37
CA ASP A 23 -3.81 17.91 -10.86
C ASP A 23 -2.36 18.15 -11.31
N ALA A 24 -1.63 19.09 -10.69
CA ALA A 24 -0.25 19.38 -11.08
C ALA A 24 0.75 18.22 -10.83
N TRP A 25 0.41 17.27 -9.96
CA TRP A 25 1.34 16.28 -9.42
C TRP A 25 0.94 14.85 -9.70
N SER A 26 -0.36 14.57 -9.86
CA SER A 26 -0.89 13.23 -10.00
C SER A 26 -2.08 13.16 -10.94
N PHE A 27 -2.42 11.94 -11.38
CA PHE A 27 -3.60 11.64 -12.16
C PHE A 27 -4.25 10.33 -11.74
N VAL A 28 -5.53 10.21 -12.04
CA VAL A 28 -6.37 9.03 -11.84
C VAL A 28 -6.75 8.49 -13.21
N ALA A 29 -6.41 7.23 -13.46
CA ALA A 29 -6.70 6.56 -14.71
C ALA A 29 -7.63 5.34 -14.50
N GLN A 30 -8.66 5.25 -15.33
CA GLN A 30 -9.49 4.06 -15.47
C GLN A 30 -9.01 3.27 -16.67
N LEU A 31 -8.35 2.14 -16.40
CA LEU A 31 -7.76 1.26 -17.40
C LEU A 31 -8.56 -0.05 -17.48
N ARG A 32 -7.97 -1.18 -17.10
CA ARG A 32 -8.63 -2.49 -17.03
C ARG A 32 -9.03 -2.81 -15.58
N PRO A 33 -10.20 -2.39 -15.09
CA PRO A 33 -10.57 -2.60 -13.68
C PRO A 33 -10.69 -4.10 -13.35
N ILE A 34 -10.14 -4.53 -12.20
CA ILE A 34 -10.29 -5.91 -11.70
C ILE A 34 -11.63 -6.10 -10.97
N LEU A 35 -12.11 -5.03 -10.33
CA LEU A 35 -13.40 -4.92 -9.66
C LEU A 35 -14.05 -3.58 -10.00
N ARG A 36 -15.37 -3.47 -9.80
CA ARG A 36 -16.12 -2.25 -10.12
C ARG A 36 -15.61 -1.05 -9.33
N GLY A 37 -15.12 -0.05 -10.06
CA GLY A 37 -14.56 1.18 -9.52
C GLY A 37 -13.04 1.15 -9.29
N HIS A 38 -12.36 0.05 -9.63
CA HIS A 38 -10.90 -0.01 -9.60
C HIS A 38 -10.30 1.05 -10.54
N VAL A 39 -9.43 1.88 -9.98
CA VAL A 39 -8.64 2.88 -10.70
C VAL A 39 -7.18 2.81 -10.28
N VAL A 40 -6.33 3.42 -11.11
CA VAL A 40 -4.91 3.60 -10.84
C VAL A 40 -4.64 5.07 -10.59
N VAL A 41 -3.92 5.38 -9.51
CA VAL A 41 -3.43 6.73 -9.20
C VAL A 41 -1.92 6.75 -9.43
N ALA A 42 -1.41 7.70 -10.20
CA ALA A 42 0.00 7.77 -10.56
C ALA A 42 0.50 9.23 -10.55
N PRO A 43 1.80 9.47 -10.33
CA PRO A 43 2.38 10.80 -10.42
C PRO A 43 2.41 11.27 -11.88
N GLN A 44 2.35 12.59 -12.09
CA GLN A 44 2.54 13.20 -13.41
C GLN A 44 3.96 12.98 -13.93
N ARG A 45 4.96 13.10 -13.05
CA ARG A 45 6.36 12.83 -13.39
C ARG A 45 6.56 11.33 -13.48
N SER A 46 7.06 10.87 -14.63
CA SER A 46 7.37 9.46 -14.85
C SER A 46 8.60 9.04 -14.03
N VAL A 47 8.33 8.51 -12.84
CA VAL A 47 9.28 7.82 -11.96
C VAL A 47 8.90 6.37 -11.84
N ARG A 48 9.86 5.47 -11.60
CA ARG A 48 9.57 4.03 -11.53
C ARG A 48 9.15 3.59 -10.14
N ARG A 49 9.67 4.24 -9.11
CA ARG A 49 9.50 3.82 -7.71
C ARG A 49 8.99 4.92 -6.80
N LEU A 50 8.37 4.55 -5.68
CA LEU A 50 7.97 5.50 -4.64
C LEU A 50 9.16 6.25 -4.06
N GLY A 51 10.32 5.58 -3.92
CA GLY A 51 11.56 6.19 -3.44
C GLY A 51 12.14 7.30 -4.34
N GLU A 52 11.68 7.39 -5.60
CA GLU A 52 12.10 8.44 -6.54
C GLU A 52 11.22 9.70 -6.47
N LEU A 53 10.11 9.65 -5.74
CA LEU A 53 9.21 10.78 -5.53
C LEU A 53 9.81 11.78 -4.53
N THR A 54 9.65 13.06 -4.83
CA THR A 54 9.81 14.09 -3.80
C THR A 54 8.70 13.96 -2.75
N ASP A 55 8.91 14.50 -1.55
CA ASP A 55 7.87 14.53 -0.52
C ASP A 55 6.59 15.20 -1.00
N GLN A 56 6.71 16.28 -1.80
CA GLN A 56 5.55 16.98 -2.36
C GLN A 56 4.75 16.10 -3.32
N GLU A 57 5.42 15.31 -4.17
CA GLU A 57 4.75 14.39 -5.09
C GLU A 57 4.13 13.20 -4.36
N LEU A 58 4.82 12.66 -3.34
CA LEU A 58 4.31 11.58 -2.50
C LEU A 58 3.03 12.01 -1.78
N ASP A 59 3.06 13.18 -1.13
CA ASP A 59 1.91 13.74 -0.43
C ASP A 59 0.74 13.97 -1.39
N ALA A 60 0.99 14.52 -2.57
CA ALA A 60 -0.04 14.76 -3.58
C ALA A 60 -0.63 13.45 -4.13
N LEU A 61 0.21 12.45 -4.39
CA LEU A 61 -0.20 11.13 -4.84
C LEU A 61 -1.18 10.48 -3.86
N PHE A 62 -0.83 10.46 -2.57
CA PHE A 62 -1.69 9.83 -1.56
C PHE A 62 -2.88 10.71 -1.15
N ALA A 63 -2.78 12.04 -1.24
CA ALA A 63 -3.95 12.91 -1.15
C ALA A 63 -4.96 12.60 -2.27
N MET A 64 -4.50 12.31 -3.49
CA MET A 64 -5.34 11.86 -4.59
C MET A 64 -5.98 10.49 -4.31
N VAL A 65 -5.23 9.52 -3.74
CA VAL A 65 -5.77 8.23 -3.30
C VAL A 65 -6.93 8.42 -2.31
N ARG A 66 -6.72 9.24 -1.27
CA ARG A 66 -7.76 9.56 -0.28
C ARG A 66 -9.00 10.21 -0.92
N ASN A 67 -8.80 11.11 -1.87
CA ASN A 67 -9.89 11.73 -2.62
C ASN A 67 -10.67 10.72 -3.47
N VAL A 68 -9.98 9.77 -4.10
CA VAL A 68 -10.61 8.67 -4.85
C VAL A 68 -11.44 7.77 -3.94
N GLN A 69 -10.93 7.42 -2.75
CA GLN A 69 -11.69 6.64 -1.76
C GLN A 69 -12.97 7.36 -1.34
N ALA A 70 -12.86 8.63 -0.95
CA ALA A 70 -14.00 9.46 -0.55
C ALA A 70 -15.03 9.60 -1.68
N ALA A 71 -14.57 9.84 -2.92
CA ALA A 71 -15.44 9.94 -4.09
C ALA A 71 -16.13 8.60 -4.42
N SER A 72 -15.46 7.47 -4.20
CA SER A 72 -16.03 6.13 -4.44
C SER A 72 -17.21 5.86 -3.50
N ILE A 73 -17.06 6.17 -2.19
CA ILE A 73 -18.13 6.05 -1.20
C ILE A 73 -19.29 6.98 -1.56
N ALA A 74 -19.00 8.23 -1.92
CA ALA A 74 -20.04 9.22 -2.26
C ALA A 74 -20.86 8.84 -3.49
N ARG A 75 -20.26 8.14 -4.47
CA ARG A 75 -20.93 7.71 -5.71
C ARG A 75 -21.64 6.37 -5.58
N ASP A 76 -21.18 5.51 -4.68
CA ASP A 76 -21.72 4.17 -4.51
C ASP A 76 -21.72 3.76 -3.04
N ALA A 77 -22.88 3.87 -2.41
CA ALA A 77 -23.09 3.53 -1.00
C ALA A 77 -22.87 2.04 -0.67
N SER A 78 -22.72 1.16 -1.68
CA SER A 78 -22.35 -0.23 -1.45
C SER A 78 -20.86 -0.44 -1.19
N VAL A 79 -20.02 0.59 -1.44
CA VAL A 79 -18.58 0.55 -1.13
C VAL A 79 -18.37 0.71 0.37
N THR A 80 -17.76 -0.29 0.99
CA THR A 80 -17.59 -0.38 2.45
C THR A 80 -16.13 -0.46 2.89
N ALA A 81 -15.22 -0.79 1.98
CA ALA A 81 -13.80 -0.95 2.25
C ALA A 81 -12.96 -0.70 1.00
N PHE A 82 -11.63 -0.71 1.12
CA PHE A 82 -10.71 -0.55 0.00
C PHE A 82 -9.49 -1.47 0.15
N ASN A 83 -9.03 -2.03 -0.97
CA ASN A 83 -7.63 -2.41 -1.06
C ASN A 83 -6.86 -1.27 -1.72
N VAL A 84 -5.78 -0.83 -1.07
CA VAL A 84 -4.79 0.09 -1.64
C VAL A 84 -3.50 -0.69 -1.83
N ALA A 85 -3.02 -0.82 -3.05
CA ALA A 85 -1.88 -1.69 -3.36
C ALA A 85 -0.87 -1.00 -4.28
N ILE A 86 0.42 -1.14 -3.96
CA ILE A 86 1.54 -0.69 -4.76
C ILE A 86 2.46 -1.87 -5.02
N LYS A 87 2.91 -1.98 -6.26
CA LYS A 87 3.96 -2.89 -6.69
C LYS A 87 5.17 -2.04 -7.05
N ASP A 88 6.09 -1.89 -6.10
CA ASP A 88 7.21 -0.97 -6.22
C ASP A 88 8.45 -1.73 -6.71
N GLY A 89 8.42 -2.19 -7.96
CA GLY A 89 9.37 -3.25 -8.35
C GLY A 89 8.96 -4.16 -9.50
N PRO A 90 9.81 -4.41 -10.51
CA PRO A 90 9.56 -5.53 -11.43
C PRO A 90 9.36 -6.86 -10.69
N GLU A 91 10.16 -7.21 -9.66
CA GLU A 91 10.03 -8.43 -8.84
C GLU A 91 8.82 -8.40 -7.87
N ALA A 92 8.32 -7.19 -7.59
CA ALA A 92 7.04 -6.98 -6.93
C ALA A 92 5.83 -7.14 -7.87
N GLY A 93 6.07 -7.44 -9.15
CA GLY A 93 5.04 -7.63 -10.16
C GLY A 93 4.54 -6.33 -10.77
N GLN A 94 5.34 -5.26 -10.75
CA GLN A 94 5.00 -3.98 -11.36
C GLN A 94 4.98 -4.12 -12.89
N PRO A 95 3.80 -4.04 -13.54
CA PRO A 95 3.71 -4.30 -14.98
C PRO A 95 4.15 -3.10 -15.83
N VAL A 96 4.07 -1.90 -15.26
CA VAL A 96 4.41 -0.64 -15.93
C VAL A 96 5.53 0.02 -15.14
N PRO A 97 6.66 0.39 -15.76
CA PRO A 97 7.77 1.07 -15.09
C PRO A 97 7.42 2.55 -14.83
N HIS A 98 6.38 2.77 -14.04
CA HIS A 98 5.88 4.05 -13.55
C HIS A 98 5.23 3.77 -12.19
N ALA A 99 5.68 4.41 -11.11
CA ALA A 99 5.08 4.27 -9.78
C ALA A 99 3.57 4.51 -9.84
N HIS A 100 2.79 3.63 -9.21
CA HIS A 100 1.34 3.75 -9.19
C HIS A 100 0.72 3.02 -8.00
N VAL A 101 -0.46 3.50 -7.64
CA VAL A 101 -1.29 2.99 -6.57
C VAL A 101 -2.58 2.46 -7.17
N HIS A 102 -2.87 1.19 -6.94
CA HIS A 102 -4.17 0.61 -7.19
C HIS A 102 -5.11 1.01 -6.06
N VAL A 103 -6.27 1.57 -6.40
CA VAL A 103 -7.35 1.84 -5.45
C VAL A 103 -8.54 0.98 -5.87
N VAL A 104 -8.84 -0.03 -5.08
CA VAL A 104 -9.86 -1.05 -5.39
C VAL A 104 -11.01 -0.91 -4.36
N PRO A 105 -12.13 -0.27 -4.72
CA PRO A 105 -13.31 -0.21 -3.87
C PRO A 105 -13.90 -1.60 -3.65
N ARG A 106 -14.13 -1.96 -2.39
CA ARG A 106 -14.62 -3.27 -1.96
C ARG A 106 -16.05 -3.19 -1.46
N ARG A 107 -16.77 -4.31 -1.58
CA ARG A 107 -18.15 -4.50 -1.14
C ARG A 107 -18.29 -5.86 -0.45
N PRO A 108 -19.32 -6.07 0.38
CA PRO A 108 -19.56 -7.37 0.97
C PRO A 108 -19.66 -8.48 -0.08
N ASN A 109 -18.85 -9.53 0.08
CA ASN A 109 -18.81 -10.73 -0.76
C ASN A 109 -18.47 -10.48 -2.26
N ASP A 110 -17.79 -9.39 -2.61
CA ASP A 110 -17.36 -9.13 -3.98
C ASP A 110 -16.26 -10.07 -4.48
N VAL A 111 -15.50 -10.64 -3.55
CA VAL A 111 -14.47 -11.65 -3.79
C VAL A 111 -14.68 -12.81 -2.80
N ARG A 112 -14.47 -14.06 -3.27
CA ARG A 112 -14.70 -15.27 -2.47
C ARG A 112 -13.77 -15.37 -1.25
N ARG A 113 -12.47 -15.16 -1.44
CA ARG A 113 -11.49 -14.97 -0.37
C ARG A 113 -10.87 -13.59 -0.54
N ASN A 114 -10.79 -12.80 0.52
CA ASN A 114 -10.34 -11.41 0.42
C ASN A 114 -8.95 -11.27 -0.20
N ASP A 115 -8.04 -12.21 0.07
CA ASP A 115 -6.67 -12.20 -0.47
C ASP A 115 -6.60 -12.59 -1.96
N ASP A 116 -7.66 -13.17 -2.55
CA ASP A 116 -7.69 -13.49 -3.99
C ASP A 116 -7.57 -12.19 -4.84
N VAL A 117 -7.87 -11.01 -4.28
CA VAL A 117 -7.68 -9.71 -4.94
C VAL A 117 -6.21 -9.47 -5.33
N TYR A 118 -5.24 -9.98 -4.56
CA TYR A 118 -3.82 -9.82 -4.88
C TYR A 118 -3.42 -10.68 -6.07
N GLY A 119 -4.02 -11.87 -6.22
CA GLY A 119 -3.88 -12.67 -7.44
C GLY A 119 -4.46 -11.97 -8.67
N MET A 120 -5.58 -11.25 -8.51
CA MET A 120 -6.14 -10.41 -9.59
C MET A 120 -5.21 -9.24 -9.96
N LEU A 121 -4.55 -8.63 -8.96
CA LEU A 121 -3.56 -7.58 -9.17
C LEU A 121 -2.25 -8.12 -9.77
N ASP A 122 -1.86 -9.36 -9.48
CA ASP A 122 -0.74 -10.08 -10.12
C ASP A 122 -1.00 -10.33 -11.60
N ALA A 123 -2.25 -10.64 -11.97
CA ALA A 123 -2.65 -10.80 -13.36
C ALA A 123 -2.98 -9.47 -14.08
N TRP A 124 -2.94 -8.33 -13.38
CA TRP A 124 -3.39 -7.07 -13.94
C TRP A 124 -2.38 -6.48 -14.94
N SER A 125 -2.91 -5.98 -16.05
CA SER A 125 -2.17 -5.19 -17.03
C SER A 125 -3.02 -3.99 -17.46
N PRO A 126 -2.43 -2.80 -17.66
CA PRO A 126 -3.18 -1.62 -18.11
C PRO A 126 -3.75 -1.75 -19.52
N ASP A 127 -3.13 -2.58 -20.37
CA ASP A 127 -3.40 -2.72 -21.80
C ASP A 127 -2.93 -4.08 -22.30
N GLU A 128 -3.53 -4.63 -23.36
CA GLU A 128 -3.15 -5.94 -23.92
C GLU A 128 -1.70 -5.97 -24.46
N SER A 129 -1.14 -4.82 -24.83
CA SER A 129 0.24 -4.71 -25.31
C SER A 129 1.29 -4.74 -24.19
N VAL A 130 0.89 -4.54 -22.94
CA VAL A 130 1.82 -4.59 -21.80
C VAL A 130 1.93 -6.02 -21.31
N VAL A 131 3.09 -6.63 -21.59
CA VAL A 131 3.46 -7.95 -21.09
C VAL A 131 3.85 -7.81 -19.61
N VAL A 132 3.07 -8.42 -18.73
CA VAL A 132 3.43 -8.55 -17.32
C VAL A 132 4.57 -9.57 -17.23
N PRO A 133 5.75 -9.18 -16.71
CA PRO A 133 6.83 -10.15 -16.50
C PRO A 133 6.35 -11.29 -15.61
N PRO A 134 6.78 -12.55 -15.85
CA PRO A 134 6.49 -13.63 -14.93
C PRO A 134 7.25 -13.38 -13.63
N THR A 135 6.62 -12.70 -12.67
CA THR A 135 7.06 -12.72 -11.28
C THR A 135 6.52 -13.95 -10.60
N ALA A 136 7.31 -14.59 -9.72
CA ALA A 136 6.79 -15.61 -8.83
C ALA A 136 5.61 -15.00 -8.05
N PRO A 137 4.36 -15.46 -8.22
CA PRO A 137 3.23 -14.90 -7.49
C PRO A 137 3.52 -14.91 -5.99
N LEU A 138 3.08 -13.89 -5.26
CA LEU A 138 3.17 -13.95 -3.81
C LEU A 138 2.18 -15.01 -3.32
N GLU A 139 2.69 -16.15 -2.85
CA GLU A 139 1.85 -17.12 -2.14
C GLU A 139 1.44 -16.51 -0.81
N VAL A 140 0.14 -16.24 -0.66
CA VAL A 140 -0.46 -15.76 0.60
C VAL A 140 -1.17 -16.95 1.26
N PRO A 141 -0.50 -17.65 2.20
CA PRO A 141 -1.12 -18.76 2.91
C PRO A 141 -2.18 -18.26 3.90
N ASP A 142 -3.19 -19.09 4.14
CA ASP A 142 -4.26 -18.81 5.10
C ASP A 142 -3.67 -18.45 6.48
N ASP A 143 -4.22 -17.44 7.16
CA ASP A 143 -3.66 -16.97 8.44
C ASP A 143 -3.64 -18.05 9.53
N ASP A 144 -4.63 -18.94 9.52
CA ASP A 144 -4.72 -20.07 10.44
C ASP A 144 -3.64 -21.13 10.20
N SER A 145 -3.00 -21.13 9.03
CA SER A 145 -1.89 -22.05 8.70
C SER A 145 -0.50 -21.52 9.10
N ARG A 146 -0.41 -20.24 9.49
CA ARG A 146 0.85 -19.60 9.89
C ARG A 146 0.96 -19.52 11.40
N GLU A 147 2.07 -20.03 11.93
CA GLU A 147 2.39 -19.97 13.36
C GLU A 147 2.89 -18.58 13.76
N PRO A 148 2.44 -18.02 14.91
CA PRO A 148 2.96 -16.77 15.44
C PRO A 148 4.41 -16.94 15.90
N ARG A 149 5.22 -15.91 15.63
CA ARG A 149 6.62 -15.86 16.11
C ARG A 149 6.68 -15.55 17.60
N THR A 150 7.77 -15.95 18.26
CA THR A 150 7.99 -15.61 19.66
C THR A 150 8.30 -14.12 19.84
N PRO A 151 7.98 -13.52 21.00
CA PRO A 151 8.35 -12.14 21.30
C PRO A 151 9.85 -11.87 21.16
N GLU A 152 10.70 -12.83 21.54
CA GLU A 152 12.15 -12.75 21.40
C GLU A 152 12.58 -12.67 19.94
N THR A 153 12.03 -13.54 19.07
CA THR A 153 12.31 -13.53 17.62
C THR A 153 11.93 -12.20 17.00
N MET A 154 10.76 -11.66 17.37
CA MET A 154 10.30 -10.36 16.88
C MET A 154 11.20 -9.21 17.38
N ALA A 155 11.64 -9.26 18.64
CA ALA A 155 12.54 -8.27 19.19
C ALA A 155 13.95 -8.34 18.57
N ASP A 156 14.44 -9.53 18.25
CA ASP A 156 15.68 -9.72 17.49
C ASP A 156 15.56 -9.13 16.09
N GLU A 157 14.46 -9.38 15.38
CA GLU A 157 14.24 -8.81 14.05
C GLU A 157 14.16 -7.28 14.08
N ALA A 158 13.41 -6.71 15.02
CA ALA A 158 13.31 -5.25 15.14
C ALA A 158 14.69 -4.59 15.33
N ARG A 159 15.60 -5.23 16.09
CA ARG A 159 16.99 -4.76 16.27
C ARG A 159 17.80 -4.75 14.98
N LEU A 160 17.48 -5.59 14.00
CA LEU A 160 18.18 -5.65 12.71
C LEU A 160 17.92 -4.41 11.85
N TYR A 161 16.73 -3.81 11.96
CA TYR A 161 16.35 -2.64 11.15
C TYR A 161 16.73 -1.30 11.80
N GLY A 162 16.81 -1.24 13.13
CA GLY A 162 17.08 0.01 13.82
C GLY A 162 16.96 -0.09 15.33
N ALA A 163 17.20 1.04 16.02
CA ALA A 163 17.04 1.11 17.46
C ALA A 163 15.56 0.98 17.84
N ALA A 164 15.28 0.10 18.81
CA ALA A 164 13.93 -0.07 19.32
C ALA A 164 13.39 1.26 19.85
N SER A 165 12.09 1.50 19.65
CA SER A 165 11.42 2.67 20.25
C SER A 165 11.72 2.70 21.75
N GLY A 166 11.98 3.88 22.32
CA GLY A 166 12.13 4.06 23.77
C GLY A 166 10.86 3.77 24.56
N ARG A 167 9.77 3.40 23.88
CA ARG A 167 8.48 3.03 24.46
C ARG A 167 8.54 1.64 25.07
N LYS A 168 7.80 1.46 26.18
CA LYS A 168 7.62 0.15 26.80
C LYS A 168 6.62 -0.71 26.02
N THR A 169 5.49 -0.12 25.61
CA THR A 169 4.43 -0.75 24.83
C THR A 169 3.82 0.25 23.86
N VAL A 170 3.19 -0.26 22.79
CA VAL A 170 2.41 0.53 21.82
C VAL A 170 1.11 -0.20 21.51
N SER A 171 0.11 0.53 21.02
CA SER A 171 -1.20 -0.05 20.67
C SER A 171 -1.29 -0.38 19.18
N PHE A 172 -1.71 -1.60 18.86
CA PHE A 172 -2.15 -1.99 17.52
C PHE A 172 -3.61 -2.44 17.59
N GLY A 173 -4.54 -1.49 17.39
CA GLY A 173 -5.96 -1.74 17.65
C GLY A 173 -6.16 -2.02 19.14
N ARG A 174 -6.75 -3.17 19.45
CA ARG A 174 -6.92 -3.65 20.84
C ARG A 174 -5.69 -4.36 21.41
N PHE A 175 -4.68 -4.64 20.60
CA PHE A 175 -3.51 -5.40 21.01
C PHE A 175 -2.43 -4.49 21.57
N GLU A 176 -1.79 -4.93 22.66
CA GLU A 176 -0.57 -4.31 23.16
C GLU A 176 0.63 -4.98 22.50
N VAL A 177 1.46 -4.18 21.85
CA VAL A 177 2.70 -4.59 21.19
C VAL A 177 3.86 -4.17 22.08
N ASP A 178 4.79 -5.10 22.31
CA ASP A 178 6.01 -4.81 23.08
C ASP A 178 6.87 -3.79 22.32
N GLY A 179 7.35 -2.75 23.00
CA GLY A 179 8.15 -1.70 22.37
C GLY A 179 9.44 -2.21 21.73
N ARG A 180 9.94 -3.37 22.16
CA ARG A 180 11.08 -4.06 21.53
C ARG A 180 10.78 -4.57 20.12
N GLN A 181 9.52 -4.63 19.72
CA GLN A 181 9.06 -5.04 18.38
C GLN A 181 8.86 -3.84 17.43
N VAL A 182 9.08 -2.62 17.93
CA VAL A 182 9.03 -1.36 17.16
C VAL A 182 10.46 -0.99 16.77
N PHE A 183 10.73 -0.73 15.49
CA PHE A 183 12.08 -0.41 15.00
C PHE A 183 12.21 0.94 14.31
N TYR A 184 11.09 1.63 14.10
CA TYR A 184 11.04 2.96 13.50
C TYR A 184 9.95 3.79 14.19
N GLU A 185 10.22 5.08 14.38
CA GLU A 185 9.28 6.04 14.94
C GLU A 185 9.44 7.40 14.26
N SER A 186 8.38 7.88 13.63
CA SER A 186 8.22 9.25 13.12
C SER A 186 7.37 10.07 14.10
N PRO A 187 7.02 11.34 13.84
CA PRO A 187 6.12 12.09 14.72
C PRO A 187 4.76 11.42 14.95
N LYS A 188 4.11 10.84 13.93
CA LYS A 188 2.73 10.31 14.00
C LYS A 188 2.63 8.81 13.72
N SER A 189 3.69 8.15 13.26
CA SER A 189 3.68 6.73 12.90
C SER A 189 4.79 5.92 13.59
N LEU A 190 4.63 4.60 13.54
CA LEU A 190 5.53 3.57 14.06
C LEU A 190 5.68 2.49 12.98
N ALA A 191 6.85 1.83 12.91
CA ALA A 191 6.96 0.57 12.22
C ALA A 191 7.21 -0.58 13.20
N ILE A 192 6.43 -1.65 13.04
CA ILE A 192 6.47 -2.85 13.87
C ILE A 192 6.72 -4.08 12.99
N VAL A 193 7.43 -5.06 13.54
CA VAL A 193 7.58 -6.36 12.87
C VAL A 193 6.28 -7.17 12.95
N ASN A 194 5.98 -7.97 11.93
CA ASN A 194 4.69 -8.68 11.85
C ASN A 194 4.68 -9.96 12.70
N LEU A 195 3.63 -10.24 13.49
CA LEU A 195 3.55 -11.47 14.29
C LEU A 195 3.62 -12.76 13.44
N LYS A 196 2.97 -12.76 12.27
CA LYS A 196 2.89 -13.89 11.34
C LYS A 196 3.28 -13.42 9.92
N PRO A 197 4.57 -13.20 9.64
CA PRO A 197 4.99 -12.67 8.35
C PRO A 197 4.62 -13.61 7.20
N ILE A 198 4.37 -13.03 6.01
CA ILE A 198 4.08 -13.80 4.77
C ILE A 198 5.41 -14.14 4.09
N VAL A 199 6.34 -13.18 4.08
CA VAL A 199 7.71 -13.32 3.61
C VAL A 199 8.67 -12.81 4.69
N PRO A 200 9.94 -13.24 4.71
CA PRO A 200 10.98 -12.59 5.51
C PRO A 200 11.00 -11.09 5.27
N GLY A 201 11.01 -10.30 6.34
CA GLY A 201 10.95 -8.84 6.27
C GLY A 201 9.56 -8.23 6.14
N HIS A 202 8.49 -9.04 6.19
CA HIS A 202 7.14 -8.50 6.24
C HIS A 202 6.93 -7.70 7.54
N VAL A 203 6.82 -6.38 7.41
CA VAL A 203 6.61 -5.43 8.51
C VAL A 203 5.35 -4.60 8.29
N LEU A 204 4.91 -3.88 9.33
CA LEU A 204 3.74 -3.00 9.29
C LEU A 204 4.16 -1.58 9.67
N VAL A 205 3.65 -0.57 8.95
CA VAL A 205 3.69 0.83 9.37
C VAL A 205 2.29 1.24 9.82
N ILE A 206 2.19 1.77 11.04
CA ILE A 206 0.93 2.09 11.71
C ILE A 206 0.95 3.53 12.25
N PRO A 207 -0.19 4.22 12.35
CA PRO A 207 -0.27 5.45 13.11
C PRO A 207 -0.12 5.17 14.62
N LYS A 208 0.38 6.16 15.36
CA LYS A 208 0.51 6.09 16.83
C LYS A 208 -0.84 6.11 17.52
N ARG A 209 -1.77 6.88 16.98
CA ARG A 209 -3.16 6.92 17.42
C ARG A 209 -3.90 5.77 16.76
N VAL A 210 -4.62 5.00 17.56
CA VAL A 210 -5.49 3.94 17.04
C VAL A 210 -6.61 4.57 16.21
N ALA A 211 -6.59 4.28 14.92
CA ALA A 211 -7.55 4.76 13.93
C ALA A 211 -7.97 3.57 13.06
N PRO A 212 -9.24 3.14 13.05
CA PRO A 212 -9.66 1.89 12.39
C PRO A 212 -9.33 1.81 10.91
N THR A 213 -9.56 2.89 10.16
CA THR A 213 -9.38 2.97 8.71
C THR A 213 -8.52 4.18 8.33
N LEU A 214 -8.06 4.23 7.08
CA LEU A 214 -7.36 5.39 6.53
C LEU A 214 -8.22 6.67 6.56
N ALA A 215 -9.54 6.52 6.46
CA ALA A 215 -10.48 7.65 6.54
C ALA A 215 -10.57 8.25 7.95
N ASP A 216 -10.14 7.53 8.99
CA ASP A 216 -10.12 7.99 10.37
C ASP A 216 -8.86 8.80 10.72
N LEU A 217 -7.90 8.93 9.80
CA LEU A 217 -6.66 9.69 10.00
C LEU A 217 -6.85 11.18 9.71
N ASP A 218 -6.21 12.02 10.53
CA ASP A 218 -6.08 13.44 10.20
C ASP A 218 -5.07 13.65 9.05
N ASP A 219 -5.02 14.85 8.48
CA ASP A 219 -4.14 15.17 7.35
C ASP A 219 -2.65 14.91 7.66
N LEU A 220 -2.21 15.23 8.87
CA LEU A 220 -0.81 15.09 9.27
C LEU A 220 -0.46 13.62 9.52
N GLU A 221 -1.35 12.85 10.11
CA GLU A 221 -1.21 11.41 10.31
C GLU A 221 -1.18 10.66 8.97
N TYR A 222 -2.05 11.04 8.03
CA TYR A 222 -2.11 10.40 6.72
C TYR A 222 -0.83 10.66 5.91
N VAL A 223 -0.33 11.89 5.92
CA VAL A 223 0.95 12.25 5.27
C VAL A 223 2.13 11.53 5.92
N ASP A 224 2.22 11.56 7.25
CA ASP A 224 3.31 10.93 7.99
C ASP A 224 3.32 9.40 7.81
N LEU A 225 2.15 8.76 7.71
CA LEU A 225 2.02 7.32 7.46
C LEU A 225 2.67 6.92 6.15
N TRP A 226 2.37 7.61 5.05
CA TRP A 226 2.88 7.24 3.72
C TRP A 226 4.34 7.62 3.52
N ARG A 227 4.80 8.74 4.10
CA ARG A 227 6.23 9.06 4.16
C ARG A 227 7.00 7.99 4.95
N SER A 228 6.47 7.59 6.10
CA SER A 228 7.05 6.51 6.91
C SER A 228 7.04 5.18 6.17
N ALA A 229 5.98 4.86 5.42
CA ALA A 229 5.93 3.63 4.62
C ALA A 229 7.02 3.59 3.53
N ARG A 230 7.26 4.71 2.83
CA ARG A 230 8.37 4.84 1.87
C ARG A 230 9.72 4.63 2.55
N ASP A 231 9.96 5.32 3.67
CA ASP A 231 11.26 5.29 4.34
C ASP A 231 11.54 3.94 5.00
N VAL A 232 10.52 3.31 5.60
CA VAL A 232 10.62 1.96 6.18
C VAL A 232 10.84 0.91 5.09
N ALA A 233 10.19 1.03 3.92
CA ALA A 233 10.42 0.11 2.82
C ALA A 233 11.90 0.09 2.44
N LYS A 234 12.54 1.27 2.34
CA LYS A 234 13.98 1.37 2.09
C LYS A 234 14.82 0.66 3.16
N VAL A 235 14.52 0.89 4.45
CA VAL A 235 15.27 0.26 5.56
C VAL A 235 15.22 -1.27 5.49
N VAL A 236 14.03 -1.83 5.25
CA VAL A 236 13.86 -3.28 5.18
C VAL A 236 14.53 -3.86 3.93
N LEU A 237 14.38 -3.20 2.78
CA LEU A 237 15.00 -3.61 1.52
C LEU A 237 16.53 -3.63 1.61
N ASP A 238 17.12 -2.58 2.18
CA ASP A 238 18.56 -2.47 2.41
C ASP A 238 19.09 -3.64 3.27
N TYR A 239 18.35 -4.06 4.30
CA TYR A 239 18.75 -5.18 5.17
C TYR A 239 18.71 -6.54 4.45
N TYR A 240 17.66 -6.81 3.65
CA TYR A 240 17.53 -8.06 2.93
C TYR A 240 18.32 -8.12 1.61
N GLY A 241 18.97 -7.01 1.21
CA GLY A 241 19.62 -6.91 -0.10
C GLY A 241 18.62 -7.08 -1.25
N LYS A 242 17.43 -6.51 -1.09
CA LYS A 242 16.34 -6.54 -2.07
C LYS A 242 16.11 -5.13 -2.64
N ASP A 243 15.54 -5.05 -3.84
CA ASP A 243 15.30 -3.77 -4.52
C ASP A 243 13.81 -3.40 -4.60
N ASP A 244 12.92 -4.37 -4.37
CA ASP A 244 11.52 -4.31 -4.75
C ASP A 244 10.60 -4.69 -3.59
N ALA A 245 9.43 -4.05 -3.48
CA ALA A 245 8.47 -4.38 -2.44
C ALA A 245 7.02 -4.28 -2.92
N ASN A 246 6.15 -5.11 -2.34
CA ASN A 246 4.72 -4.85 -2.33
C ASN A 246 4.36 -4.02 -1.10
N LEU A 247 3.63 -2.93 -1.30
CA LEU A 247 2.97 -2.21 -0.22
C LEU A 247 1.46 -2.42 -0.35
N ALA A 248 0.80 -2.76 0.75
CA ALA A 248 -0.63 -3.06 0.73
C ALA A 248 -1.36 -2.56 1.97
N VAL A 249 -2.59 -2.11 1.78
CA VAL A 249 -3.53 -1.78 2.85
C VAL A 249 -4.83 -2.52 2.59
N GLN A 250 -5.29 -3.26 3.59
CA GLN A 250 -6.66 -3.76 3.68
C GLN A 250 -7.44 -2.78 4.56
N ASP A 251 -8.13 -1.83 3.94
CA ASP A 251 -8.78 -0.71 4.62
C ASP A 251 -10.28 -1.01 4.82
N GLY A 252 -10.62 -1.66 5.94
CA GLY A 252 -11.96 -2.14 6.26
C GLY A 252 -12.15 -3.66 6.10
N VAL A 253 -13.17 -4.21 6.76
CA VAL A 253 -13.39 -5.66 6.88
C VAL A 253 -13.61 -6.36 5.53
N ASP A 254 -14.36 -5.73 4.61
CA ASP A 254 -14.61 -6.28 3.28
C ASP A 254 -13.37 -6.24 2.37
N ALA A 255 -12.29 -5.56 2.79
CA ALA A 255 -10.98 -5.61 2.13
C ALA A 255 -10.03 -6.66 2.73
N GLY A 256 -10.45 -7.35 3.80
CA GLY A 256 -9.65 -8.34 4.53
C GLY A 256 -9.03 -7.85 5.84
N GLN A 257 -9.34 -6.63 6.29
CA GLN A 257 -8.74 -6.07 7.48
C GLN A 257 -9.05 -6.90 8.73
N SER A 258 -8.01 -7.45 9.37
CA SER A 258 -8.14 -8.30 10.56
C SER A 258 -8.04 -7.50 11.88
N VAL A 259 -7.25 -6.44 11.89
CA VAL A 259 -7.08 -5.54 13.05
C VAL A 259 -7.65 -4.16 12.68
N PRO A 260 -8.63 -3.62 13.43
CA PRO A 260 -9.23 -2.31 13.17
C PRO A 260 -8.28 -1.20 13.61
N HIS A 261 -7.19 -1.06 12.88
CA HIS A 261 -6.18 -0.03 12.99
C HIS A 261 -5.52 0.09 11.62
N ALA A 262 -5.58 1.23 10.94
CA ALA A 262 -4.94 1.44 9.65
C ALA A 262 -3.47 1.01 9.69
N HIS A 263 -3.04 0.19 8.73
CA HIS A 263 -1.67 -0.27 8.65
C HIS A 263 -1.26 -0.53 7.20
N VAL A 264 -0.03 -0.13 6.87
CA VAL A 264 0.59 -0.43 5.59
C VAL A 264 1.47 -1.64 5.77
N HIS A 265 1.14 -2.72 5.07
CA HIS A 265 2.03 -3.86 4.94
C HIS A 265 3.16 -3.52 3.98
N ILE A 266 4.38 -3.90 4.33
CA ILE A 266 5.55 -3.85 3.44
C ILE A 266 6.07 -5.27 3.32
N LEU A 267 6.13 -5.78 2.09
CA LEU A 267 6.57 -7.14 1.78
C LEU A 267 7.75 -7.09 0.80
N PRO A 268 8.99 -7.30 1.24
CA PRO A 268 10.17 -7.32 0.38
C PRO A 268 10.14 -8.46 -0.65
N ARG A 269 10.52 -8.17 -1.90
CA ARG A 269 10.44 -9.05 -3.07
C ARG A 269 11.81 -9.41 -3.60
#